data_AF-A0A6J6JVC2-F1
#
_entry.id   AF-A0A6J6JVC2-F1
#
_cell.length_a   1.000
_cell.length_b   1.000
_cell.length_c   1.000
_cell.angle_alpha   90.00
_cell.angle_beta   90.00
_cell.angle_gamma   90.00
#
_symmetry.space_group_name_H-M   'P 1'
#
loop_
_entity.id
_entity.type
_entity.pdbx_description
1 polymer ?
#
loop_
_entity_poly.entity_id
_entity_poly.type
_entity_poly.pdbx_seq_one_letter_code
_entity_poly.pdbx_strand_id
1 'polypeptide(L)'
;MFQFYAAGIANATPAEEVGALILHAITTDTPQLRYPCSWGGQQIVDGRATMTDTEWVELGAVQEDSAYFQAFKATFGVDISNS
;
A
#
# COMPACT_ATOMS: atom_id res chain seq x y z
N MET A 1 -7.67 2.96 -11.80
CA MET A 1 -8.05 2.81 -10.37
C MET A 1 -8.63 1.42 -10.02
N PHE A 2 -9.53 0.81 -10.82
CA PHE A 2 -10.13 -0.51 -10.50
C PHE A 2 -9.12 -1.65 -10.27
N GLN A 3 -7.99 -1.60 -10.96
CA GLN A 3 -6.93 -2.61 -10.86
C GLN A 3 -6.29 -2.68 -9.46
N PHE A 4 -6.19 -1.57 -8.74
CA PHE A 4 -5.71 -1.57 -7.34
C PHE A 4 -6.63 -2.41 -6.43
N TYR A 5 -7.95 -2.26 -6.60
CA TYR A 5 -8.92 -3.02 -5.82
C TYR A 5 -8.92 -4.50 -6.19
N ALA A 6 -8.80 -4.82 -7.48
CA ALA A 6 -8.77 -6.21 -7.93
C ALA A 6 -7.50 -6.93 -7.45
N ALA A 7 -6.32 -6.29 -7.57
CA ALA A 7 -5.08 -6.80 -6.99
C ALA A 7 -5.17 -6.94 -5.46
N GLY A 8 -5.82 -5.99 -4.77
CA GLY A 8 -6.06 -6.07 -3.33
C GLY A 8 -6.97 -7.23 -2.91
N ILE A 9 -8.00 -7.54 -3.69
CA ILE A 9 -8.88 -8.71 -3.46
C ILE A 9 -8.10 -10.01 -3.65
N ALA A 10 -7.29 -10.11 -4.71
CA ALA A 10 -6.47 -11.29 -4.97
C ALA A 10 -5.41 -11.54 -3.89
N ASN A 11 -4.96 -10.48 -3.21
CA ASN A 11 -3.97 -10.54 -2.13
C ASN A 11 -4.60 -10.23 -0.76
N ALA A 12 -5.89 -10.51 -0.57
CA ALA A 12 -6.59 -10.19 0.66
C ALA A 12 -5.89 -10.81 1.88
N THR A 13 -5.54 -9.98 2.85
CA THR A 13 -4.88 -10.42 4.09
C THR A 13 -5.83 -11.26 4.94
N PRO A 14 -5.39 -12.44 5.42
CA PRO A 14 -6.17 -13.26 6.33
C PRO A 14 -6.59 -12.50 7.59
N ALA A 15 -7.79 -12.78 8.09
CA ALA A 15 -8.31 -12.10 9.28
C ALA A 15 -7.44 -12.36 10.53
N GLU A 16 -6.79 -13.52 10.58
CA GLU A 16 -5.89 -13.93 11.64
C GLU A 16 -4.65 -13.03 11.73
N GLU A 17 -4.09 -12.60 10.59
CA GLU A 17 -2.95 -11.68 10.55
C GLU A 17 -3.34 -10.30 11.10
N VAL A 18 -4.52 -9.81 10.72
CA VAL A 18 -5.08 -8.56 11.26
C VAL A 18 -5.32 -8.68 12.76
N GLY A 19 -5.87 -9.81 13.22
CA GLY A 19 -6.08 -10.09 14.64
C GLY A 19 -4.77 -10.11 15.44
N ALA A 20 -3.72 -10.72 14.88
CA ALA A 20 -2.39 -10.73 15.50
C ALA A 20 -1.80 -9.31 15.61
N LEU A 21 -1.97 -8.47 14.58
CA LEU A 21 -1.52 -7.08 14.63
C LEU A 21 -2.26 -6.25 15.68
N ILE A 22 -3.58 -6.43 15.80
CA ILE A 22 -4.38 -5.77 16.85
C ILE A 22 -3.90 -6.21 18.23
N LEU A 23 -3.69 -7.51 18.44
CA LEU A 23 -3.16 -8.03 19.69
C LEU A 23 -1.81 -7.39 20.02
N HIS A 24 -0.88 -7.36 19.06
CA HIS A 24 0.41 -6.70 19.23
C HIS A 24 0.26 -5.23 19.64
N ALA A 25 -0.61 -4.48 18.95
CA ALA A 25 -0.81 -3.05 19.21
C ALA A 25 -1.32 -2.76 20.64
N ILE A 26 -2.10 -3.66 21.25
CA ILE A 26 -2.64 -3.47 22.60
C ILE A 26 -1.75 -4.05 23.71
N THR A 27 -0.83 -4.97 23.39
CA THR A 27 0.03 -5.63 24.39
C THR A 27 1.50 -5.17 24.36
N THR A 28 1.93 -4.45 23.34
CA THR A 28 3.33 -4.01 23.21
C THR A 28 3.67 -2.88 24.19
N ASP A 29 4.89 -2.89 24.72
CA ASP A 29 5.43 -1.81 25.56
C ASP A 29 5.88 -0.59 24.73
N THR A 30 5.91 -0.72 23.39
CA THR A 30 6.27 0.35 22.45
C THR A 30 5.12 0.62 21.47
N PRO A 31 3.98 1.16 21.93
CA PRO A 31 2.82 1.38 21.08
C PRO A 31 3.06 2.51 20.07
N GLN A 32 2.43 2.40 18.91
CA GLN A 32 2.43 3.42 17.86
C GLN A 32 1.00 3.87 17.56
N LEU A 33 0.84 5.10 17.05
CA LEU A 33 -0.50 5.60 16.69
C LEU A 33 -1.09 4.87 15.47
N ARG A 34 -0.24 4.41 14.55
CA ARG A 34 -0.66 3.75 13.31
C ARG A 34 0.23 2.54 13.04
N TYR A 35 -0.40 1.45 12.65
CA TYR A 35 0.26 0.23 12.22
C TYR A 35 -0.15 -0.06 10.77
N PRO A 36 0.79 -0.05 9.81
CA PRO A 36 0.51 -0.53 8.47
C PRO A 36 0.03 -1.98 8.53
N CYS A 37 -1.04 -2.26 7.81
CA CYS A 37 -1.72 -3.54 7.79
C CYS A 37 -2.16 -3.82 6.36
N SER A 38 -2.33 -5.09 6.03
CA SER A 38 -2.76 -5.58 4.71
C SER A 38 -1.70 -5.52 3.61
N TRP A 39 -1.98 -6.22 2.52
CA TRP A 39 -1.16 -6.24 1.31
C TRP A 39 -0.84 -4.83 0.80
N GLY A 40 0.44 -4.61 0.49
CA GLY A 40 0.96 -3.34 -0.02
C GLY A 40 0.98 -2.20 1.01
N GLY A 41 0.39 -2.37 2.19
CA GLY A 41 0.24 -1.29 3.17
C GLY A 41 1.57 -0.70 3.63
N GLN A 42 2.52 -1.55 4.02
CA GLN A 42 3.84 -1.10 4.46
C GLN A 42 4.60 -0.42 3.31
N GLN A 43 4.62 -1.04 2.13
CA GLN A 43 5.38 -0.52 1.00
C GLN A 43 4.83 0.83 0.47
N ILE A 44 3.51 1.01 0.48
CA ILE A 44 2.89 2.29 0.09
C ILE A 44 3.19 3.38 1.11
N VAL A 45 3.14 3.07 2.41
CA VAL A 45 3.50 4.02 3.48
C VAL A 45 4.96 4.44 3.35
N ASP A 46 5.86 3.48 3.18
CA ASP A 46 7.30 3.74 3.06
C ASP A 46 7.60 4.51 1.77
N GLY A 47 7.02 4.10 0.64
CA GLY A 47 7.20 4.80 -0.63
C GLY A 47 6.69 6.24 -0.56
N ARG A 48 5.49 6.47 0.02
CA ARG A 48 4.96 7.83 0.21
C ARG A 48 5.88 8.70 1.05
N ALA A 49 6.53 8.15 2.08
CA ALA A 49 7.45 8.90 2.94
C ALA A 49 8.72 9.36 2.22
N THR A 50 9.09 8.72 1.11
CA THR A 50 10.24 9.10 0.27
C THR A 50 9.93 10.13 -0.81
N MET A 51 8.65 10.47 -0.99
CA MET A 51 8.19 11.37 -2.06
C MET A 51 7.87 12.77 -1.55
N THR A 52 8.18 13.77 -2.37
CA THR A 52 7.63 15.11 -2.24
C THR A 52 6.15 15.14 -2.60
N ASP A 53 5.45 16.20 -2.16
CA ASP A 53 4.05 16.40 -2.52
C ASP A 53 3.87 16.63 -4.03
N THR A 54 4.84 17.24 -4.70
CA THR A 54 4.84 17.43 -6.15
C THR A 54 4.88 16.09 -6.88
N GLU A 55 5.83 15.21 -6.53
CA GLU A 55 5.95 13.87 -7.12
C GLU A 55 4.69 13.03 -6.85
N TRP A 56 4.08 13.19 -5.68
CA TRP A 56 2.82 12.53 -5.35
C TRP A 56 1.67 12.98 -6.26
N VAL A 57 1.56 14.29 -6.50
CA VAL A 57 0.54 14.87 -7.39
C VAL A 57 0.80 14.44 -8.84
N GLU A 58 2.05 14.45 -9.29
CA GLU A 58 2.45 14.02 -10.64
C GLU A 58 2.12 12.55 -10.89
N LEU A 59 2.39 11.67 -9.93
CA LEU A 59 2.00 10.25 -10.02
C LEU A 59 0.48 10.09 -10.18
N GLY A 60 -0.31 10.87 -9.42
CA GLY A 60 -1.77 10.89 -9.51
C GLY A 60 -2.31 11.49 -10.83
N ALA A 61 -1.48 12.23 -11.57
CA ALA A 61 -1.85 12.87 -12.82
C ALA A 61 -1.60 12.00 -14.07
N VAL A 62 -0.94 10.84 -13.95
CA VAL A 62 -0.70 9.92 -15.07
C VAL A 62 -2.03 9.37 -15.60
N GLN A 63 -2.30 9.61 -16.89
CA GLN A 63 -3.59 9.25 -17.51
C GLN A 63 -3.62 7.86 -18.14
N GLU A 64 -2.48 7.39 -18.66
CA GLU A 64 -2.38 6.07 -19.30
C GLU A 64 -2.21 4.98 -18.24
N ASP A 65 -3.14 4.02 -18.20
CA ASP A 65 -3.18 2.96 -17.20
C ASP A 65 -1.87 2.17 -17.13
N SER A 66 -1.30 1.79 -18.28
CA SER A 66 -0.03 1.04 -18.32
C SER A 66 1.15 1.84 -17.76
N ALA A 67 1.21 3.15 -18.05
CA ALA A 67 2.22 4.04 -17.51
C ALA A 67 2.02 4.23 -15.99
N TYR A 68 0.78 4.36 -15.54
CA TYR A 68 0.45 4.47 -14.12
C TYR A 68 0.85 3.19 -13.36
N PHE A 69 0.60 2.00 -13.90
CA PHE A 69 0.98 0.75 -13.23
C PHE A 69 2.49 0.60 -13.10
N GLN A 70 3.25 0.97 -14.14
CA GLN A 70 4.71 0.96 -14.08
C GLN A 70 5.24 1.97 -13.07
N ALA A 71 4.71 3.18 -13.05
CA ALA A 71 5.08 4.19 -12.08
C ALA A 71 4.74 3.75 -10.65
N PHE A 72 3.54 3.22 -10.42
CA PHE A 72 3.09 2.72 -9.12
C PHE A 72 4.00 1.59 -8.60
N LYS A 73 4.36 0.64 -9.47
CA LYS A 73 5.28 -0.45 -9.13
C LYS A 73 6.70 0.06 -8.86
N ALA A 74 7.19 1.01 -9.65
CA ALA A 74 8.52 1.59 -9.44
C ALA A 74 8.59 2.36 -8.12
N THR A 75 7.54 3.09 -7.76
CA THR A 75 7.49 3.92 -6.55
C THR A 75 7.22 3.11 -5.29
N PHE A 76 6.27 2.18 -5.32
CA PHE A 76 5.81 1.47 -4.12
C PHE A 76 6.25 0.00 -4.08
N GLY A 77 6.86 -0.55 -5.14
CA GLY A 77 7.18 -1.98 -5.20
C GLY A 77 5.94 -2.90 -5.23
N VAL A 78 4.75 -2.34 -5.42
CA VAL A 78 3.48 -3.07 -5.46
C VAL A 78 3.01 -3.16 -6.92
N ASP A 79 2.76 -4.37 -7.38
CA ASP A 79 2.26 -4.60 -8.74
C ASP A 79 0.73 -4.61 -8.75
N ILE A 80 0.14 -3.65 -9.45
CA ILE A 80 -1.31 -3.52 -9.63
C ILE A 80 -1.76 -3.88 -11.05
N SER A 81 -0.87 -4.38 -11.92
CA SER A 81 -1.19 -4.69 -13.31
C SER A 81 -1.77 -6.10 -13.51
N ASN A 82 -1.52 -7.01 -12.56
CA ASN A 82 -2.02 -8.37 -12.59
C ASN A 82 -3.32 -8.47 -11.79
N SER A 83 -4.45 -8.19 -12.46
CA SER A 83 -5.79 -8.51 -11.96
C SER A 83 -6.51 -9.46 -12.88
#